data_AF-A0A955KEU9-F1
#
_entry.id   AF-A0A955KEU9-F1
#
_cell.length_a   1.000
_cell.length_b   1.000
_cell.length_c   1.000
_cell.angle_alpha   90.00
_cell.angle_beta   90.00
_cell.angle_gamma   90.00
#
_symmetry.space_group_name_H-M   'P 1'
#
loop_
_entity.id
_entity.type
_entity.pdbx_description
1 polymer ?
#
loop_
_entity_poly.entity_id
_entity_poly.type
_entity_poly.pdbx_seq_one_letter_code
_entity_poly.pdbx_strand_id
1 'polypeptide(L)' 'MEALSIIGLILFILGGLGLLIAAFKTHILWGIGIIIVAPAAVVFTVLHWGVAKNPFLLQLLGFVIIFISTSGLESL' A
#
# COMPACT_ATOMS: atom_id res chain seq x y z
N MET A 1 -15.70 3.32 15.56
CA MET A 1 -14.46 2.53 15.43
C MET A 1 -14.36 1.90 14.04
N GLU A 2 -15.46 1.36 13.49
CA GLU A 2 -15.54 0.91 12.08
C GLU A 2 -15.21 1.96 11.01
N ALA A 3 -15.64 3.22 11.20
CA ALA A 3 -15.46 4.23 10.15
C ALA A 3 -13.96 4.50 9.86
N LEU A 4 -13.12 4.49 10.89
CA LEU A 4 -11.69 4.78 10.75
C LEU A 4 -10.95 3.61 10.09
N SER A 5 -11.28 2.37 10.46
CA SER A 5 -10.72 1.17 9.82
C SER A 5 -11.15 1.06 8.35
N ILE A 6 -12.39 1.41 8.01
CA ILE A 6 -12.87 1.46 6.62
C ILE A 6 -12.10 2.52 5.81
N ILE A 7 -11.91 3.72 6.36
CA ILE A 7 -11.12 4.77 5.71
C ILE A 7 -9.67 4.30 5.49
N GLY A 8 -9.06 3.71 6.52
CA GLY A 8 -7.72 3.15 6.44
C GLY A 8 -7.61 2.07 5.35
N LEU A 9 -8.60 1.18 5.26
CA LEU A 9 -8.69 0.14 4.24
C LEU A 9 -8.79 0.73 2.83
N ILE A 10 -9.63 1.75 2.63
CA ILE A 10 -9.76 2.43 1.33
C ILE A 10 -8.41 3.04 0.93
N LEU A 11 -7.74 3.76 1.82
CA LEU A 11 -6.44 4.37 1.53
C LEU A 11 -5.36 3.33 1.26
N PHE A 12 -5.37 2.21 1.99
CA PHE A 12 -4.47 1.08 1.77
C PHE A 12 -4.66 0.47 0.37
N ILE A 13 -5.91 0.24 -0.03
CA ILE A 13 -6.24 -0.29 -1.36
C ILE A 13 -5.85 0.71 -2.45
N LEU A 14 -6.19 1.99 -2.30
CA LEU A 14 -5.85 3.03 -3.29
C LEU A 14 -4.33 3.18 -3.44
N GLY A 15 -3.58 3.13 -2.34
CA GLY A 15 -2.12 3.14 -2.38
C GLY A 15 -1.55 1.90 -3.07
N GLY A 16 -2.06 0.70 -2.75
CA GLY A 16 -1.64 -0.55 -3.38
C GLY A 16 -1.96 -0.59 -4.89
N LEU A 17 -3.15 -0.15 -5.29
CA LEU A 17 -3.53 -0.01 -6.70
C LEU A 17 -2.65 1.02 -7.42
N GLY A 18 -2.35 2.15 -6.79
CA GLY A 18 -1.44 3.15 -7.34
C GLY A 18 -0.03 2.59 -7.54
N LEU A 19 0.44 1.75 -6.62
CA LEU A 19 1.74 1.08 -6.73
C LEU A 19 1.74 0.07 -7.89
N LEU A 20 0.65 -0.69 -8.02
CA LEU A 20 0.47 -1.66 -9.09
C LEU A 20 0.42 -0.97 -10.46
N ILE A 21 -0.33 0.13 -10.57
CA ILE A 21 -0.38 0.95 -11.79
C ILE A 21 1.01 1.51 -12.13
N ALA A 22 1.73 2.05 -11.14
CA ALA A 22 3.10 2.53 -11.35
C ALA A 22 4.02 1.41 -11.85
N ALA A 23 3.91 0.21 -11.28
CA ALA A 23 4.68 -0.95 -11.69
C ALA A 23 4.39 -1.38 -13.14
N PHE A 24 3.11 -1.50 -13.52
CA PHE A 24 2.73 -1.80 -14.91
C PHE A 24 3.18 -0.71 -15.89
N LYS A 25 3.14 0.56 -15.49
CA LYS A 25 3.62 1.69 -16.31
C LYS A 25 5.14 1.67 -16.49
N THR A 26 5.90 1.12 -15.55
CA THR A 26 7.35 0.97 -15.67
C THR A 26 7.72 -0.26 -16.50
N HIS A 27 7.22 -1.45 -16.13
CA HIS A 27 7.44 -2.67 -16.89
C HIS A 27 6.42 -3.75 -16.51
N ILE A 28 5.96 -4.55 -17.48
CA ILE A 28 4.97 -5.60 -17.22
C ILE A 28 5.46 -6.67 -16.23
N LEU A 29 6.76 -6.98 -16.23
CA LEU A 29 7.36 -7.90 -15.26
C LEU A 29 7.25 -7.38 -13.82
N TRP A 30 7.31 -6.06 -13.59
CA TRP A 30 7.11 -5.50 -12.24
C TRP A 30 5.66 -5.62 -11.81
N GLY A 31 4.71 -5.29 -12.70
CA GLY A 31 3.28 -5.45 -12.42
C GLY A 31 2.92 -6.88 -12.05
N ILE A 32 3.37 -7.86 -12.84
CA ILE A 32 3.17 -9.28 -12.57
C ILE A 32 3.93 -9.73 -11.31
N GLY A 33 5.18 -9.27 -11.14
CA GLY A 33 6.01 -9.61 -10.00
C GLY A 33 5.38 -9.21 -8.67
N ILE A 34 4.76 -8.03 -8.60
CA ILE A 34 4.04 -7.55 -7.41
C ILE A 34 2.80 -8.39 -7.11
N ILE A 35 2.06 -8.84 -8.13
CA ILE A 35 0.86 -9.69 -7.96
C ILE A 35 1.23 -11.07 -7.42
N ILE A 36 2.31 -11.67 -7.93
CA ILE A 36 2.73 -13.02 -7.53
C ILE A 36 3.47 -13.01 -6.21
N VAL A 37 4.32 -12.00 -5.99
CA VAL A 37 5.26 -11.94 -4.87
C VAL A 37 5.09 -10.59 -4.18
N ALA A 38 4.34 -10.56 -3.08
CA ALA A 38 4.14 -9.33 -2.30
C ALA A 38 5.45 -8.60 -1.90
N PRO A 39 6.56 -9.29 -1.53
CA PRO A 39 7.85 -8.65 -1.31
C PRO A 39 8.40 -7.85 -2.51
N ALA A 40 8.02 -8.21 -3.74
CA ALA A 40 8.44 -7.50 -4.94
C ALA A 40 7.91 -6.06 -4.98
N ALA A 41 6.81 -5.75 -4.29
CA ALA A 41 6.30 -4.39 -4.11
C ALA A 41 7.30 -3.49 -3.39
N VAL A 42 7.96 -4.02 -2.35
CA VAL A 42 8.97 -3.29 -1.57
C VAL A 42 10.22 -3.09 -2.40
N VAL A 43 10.68 -4.13 -3.10
CA VAL A 43 11.82 -4.04 -4.02
C VAL A 43 11.57 -3.01 -5.13
N PHE A 44 10.39 -3.05 -5.75
CA PHE A 44 9.97 -2.08 -6.76
C PHE A 44 9.98 -0.65 -6.19
N THR A 45 9.46 -0.48 -4.97
CA THR A 45 9.40 0.82 -4.29
C THR A 45 10.79 1.42 -4.07
N VAL A 46 11.75 0.61 -3.59
CA VAL A 46 13.13 1.06 -3.36
C VAL A 46 13.83 1.40 -4.68
N LEU A 47 13.67 0.56 -5.71
CA LEU A 47 14.33 0.76 -7.00
C LEU A 47 13.71 1.88 -7.84
N HIS A 48 12.40 2.10 -7.72
CA HIS A 48 11.63 3.06 -8.53
C HIS A 48 10.97 4.13 -7.65
N TRP A 49 11.69 4.59 -6.61
CA TRP A 49 11.19 5.53 -5.61
C TRP A 49 10.54 6.78 -6.21
N GLY A 50 11.08 7.30 -7.31
CA GLY A 50 10.54 8.49 -7.99
C GLY A 50 9.07 8.37 -8.38
N VAL A 51 8.63 7.19 -8.81
CA VAL A 51 7.23 6.92 -9.22
C VAL A 51 6.43 6.20 -8.14
N ALA A 52 7.10 5.43 -7.27
CA ALA A 52 6.46 4.61 -6.25
C ALA A 52 6.17 5.35 -4.93
N LYS A 53 6.89 6.44 -4.62
CA LYS A 53 6.79 7.12 -3.31
C LYS A 53 5.36 7.55 -2.95
N ASN A 54 4.63 8.16 -3.89
CA ASN A 54 3.29 8.69 -3.62
C ASN A 54 2.29 7.56 -3.31
N PRO A 55 2.14 6.53 -4.17
CA PRO A 55 1.24 5.43 -3.88
C PRO A 55 1.68 4.61 -2.65
N PHE A 56 2.99 4.42 -2.45
CA PHE A 56 3.51 3.72 -1.28
C PHE A 56 3.20 4.46 0.02
N LEU A 57 3.40 5.78 0.07
CA LEU A 57 3.09 6.59 1.26
C LEU A 57 1.58 6.59 1.57
N LEU A 58 0.73 6.62 0.54
CA LEU A 58 -0.71 6.50 0.72
C LEU A 58 -1.09 5.13 1.30
N GLN A 59 -0.47 4.06 0.80
CA GLN A 59 -0.66 2.71 1.30
C GLN A 59 -0.22 2.60 2.76
N LEU A 60 0.96 3.15 3.09
CA LEU A 60 1.50 3.15 4.44
C LEU A 60 0.62 3.94 5.41
N LEU A 61 0.07 5.08 4.99
CA LEU A 61 -0.85 5.87 5.78
C LEU A 61 -2.15 5.11 6.07
N GLY A 62 -2.71 4.43 5.06
CA GLY A 62 -3.84 3.53 5.25
C GLY A 62 -3.54 2.42 6.24
N PHE A 63 -2.37 1.78 6.13
CA PHE A 63 -1.92 0.73 7.05
C PHE A 63 -1.81 1.24 8.49
N VAL A 64 -1.21 2.41 8.72
CA VAL A 64 -1.08 3.02 10.04
C VAL A 64 -2.45 3.32 10.65
N ILE A 65 -3.40 3.84 9.86
CA ILE A 65 -4.76 4.11 10.34
C ILE A 65 -5.45 2.82 10.78
N ILE A 66 -5.35 1.74 9.98
CA ILE A 66 -5.91 0.43 10.35
C ILE A 66 -5.25 -0.08 11.63
N PHE A 67 -3.92 -0.04 11.69
CA PHE A 67 -3.15 -0.53 12.83
C PHE A 67 -3.55 0.17 14.13
N ILE A 68 -3.60 1.50 14.13
CA ILE A 68 -4.02 2.29 15.31
C ILE A 68 -5.48 2.00 15.66
N SER A 69 -6.36 1.88 14.65
CA SER A 69 -7.77 1.57 14.88
C SER A 69 -7.96 0.20 15.53
N THR A 70 -7.13 -0.79 15.20
CA THR A 70 -7.19 -2.14 15.77
C THR A 70 -6.45 -2.24 17.11
N SER A 71 -5.29 -1.60 17.27
CA SER A 71 -4.51 -1.66 18.52
C SER A 71 -5.11 -0.80 19.64
N GLY A 72 -5.82 0.28 19.30
CA GLY A 72 -6.55 1.09 20.28
C GLY A 72 -7.78 0.39 20.88
N LEU A 73 -8.17 -0.77 20.33
CA LEU A 73 -9.32 -1.58 20.76
C LEU A 73 -8.95 -2.67 21.79
N GLU A 74 -7.72 -3.17 21.83
CA GLU A 74 -7.33 -4.23 22.78
C GLU A 74 -7.09 -3.69 24.20
N SER A 75 -7.04 -2.37 24.38
CA SER A 75 -6.70 -1.70 25.64
C SER A 75 -7.89 -1.05 26.38
N LEU A 76 -9.14 -1.28 25.96
CA LEU A 76 -10.36 -0.75 26.57
C LEU A 76 -11.35 -1.88 26.89
#